data_AF-A0A7X7IPQ6-F1
#
_entry.id   AF-A0A7X7IPQ6-F1
#
_cell.length_a   1.000
_cell.length_b   1.000
_cell.length_c   1.000
_cell.angle_alpha   90.00
_cell.angle_beta   90.00
_cell.angle_gamma   90.00
#
_symmetry.space_group_name_H-M   'P 1'
#
loop_
_entity.id
_entity.type
_entity.pdbx_description
1 polymer ?
#
loop_
_entity_poly.entity_id
_entity_poly.type
_entity_poly.pdbx_seq_one_letter_code
_entity_poly.pdbx_strand_id
1 'polypeptide(L)'
;MRRLHPMMGRPTRVLPVLLFLAAAGMASWAAADEPERFDPTLPRPKPITPPTAEAIDEAIVRGIDFLVARQEKNGAWGSAQQTKGYNIYAPAPGAHHAFRAAVTSLCISALIESGDSRPEVVAALDRAEAWLFEHLPSVRRANADAIYNTWGHAYS
;
A
#
# COMPACT_ATOMS: atom_id res chain seq x y z
N MET A 1 -8.95 47.57 57.99
CA MET A 1 -7.96 48.04 57.00
C MET A 1 -6.95 46.93 56.69
N ARG A 2 -7.08 46.26 55.55
CA ARG A 2 -5.97 45.65 54.78
C ARG A 2 -6.46 45.40 53.36
N ARG A 3 -5.68 45.87 52.39
CA ARG A 3 -6.05 46.12 50.99
C ARG A 3 -6.22 44.80 50.21
N LEU A 4 -7.29 44.70 49.43
CA LEU A 4 -7.41 43.74 48.32
C LEU A 4 -6.46 44.16 47.20
N HIS A 5 -5.55 43.28 46.79
CA HIS A 5 -4.77 43.43 45.56
C HIS A 5 -5.62 42.97 44.36
N PRO A 6 -5.69 43.74 43.25
CA PRO A 6 -6.30 43.25 42.02
C PRO A 6 -5.35 42.28 41.31
N MET A 7 -5.83 41.08 40.99
CA MET A 7 -5.20 40.17 40.04
C MET A 7 -5.24 40.80 38.64
N MET A 8 -4.10 41.33 38.18
CA MET A 8 -3.87 41.61 36.76
C MET A 8 -3.90 40.28 35.99
N GLY A 9 -4.93 40.09 35.15
CA GLY A 9 -5.03 38.96 34.24
C GLY A 9 -3.86 38.94 33.25
N ARG A 10 -3.19 37.80 33.13
CA ARG A 10 -2.19 37.56 32.08
C ARG A 10 -2.87 37.65 30.71
N PRO A 11 -2.39 38.45 29.75
CA PRO A 11 -2.97 38.51 28.42
C PRO A 11 -2.85 37.14 27.74
N THR A 12 -3.98 36.63 27.27
CA THR A 12 -4.16 35.35 26.57
C THR A 12 -3.35 35.34 25.27
N ARG A 13 -2.26 34.56 25.23
CA ARG A 13 -1.42 34.33 24.04
C ARG A 13 -2.10 33.51 22.93
N VAL A 14 -3.41 33.27 23.02
CA VAL A 14 -4.17 32.43 22.10
C VAL A 14 -4.39 33.13 20.75
N LEU A 15 -4.63 34.44 20.78
CA LEU A 15 -4.89 35.23 19.57
C LEU A 15 -3.68 35.36 18.61
N PRO A 16 -2.44 35.61 19.08
CA PRO A 16 -1.29 35.66 18.18
C PRO A 16 -0.91 34.29 17.59
N VAL A 17 -1.17 33.18 18.30
CA VAL A 17 -0.91 31.82 17.79
C VAL A 17 -1.92 31.44 16.70
N LEU A 18 -3.20 31.79 16.87
CA LEU A 18 -4.23 31.58 15.85
C LEU A 18 -3.96 32.41 14.59
N LEU A 19 -3.49 33.65 14.73
CA LEU A 19 -3.09 34.50 13.60
C LEU A 19 -1.86 33.94 12.86
N PHE A 20 -0.87 33.38 13.57
CA PHE A 20 0.28 32.72 12.96
C PHE A 20 -0.11 31.44 12.20
N LEU A 21 -1.01 30.62 12.76
CA LEU A 21 -1.50 29.40 12.10
C LEU A 21 -2.33 29.70 10.85
N ALA A 22 -3.16 30.75 10.88
CA ALA A 22 -3.92 31.20 9.71
C ALA A 22 -2.99 31.70 8.58
N ALA A 23 -1.96 32.48 8.92
CA ALA A 23 -0.98 32.97 7.94
C ALA A 23 -0.14 31.84 7.31
N ALA A 24 0.27 30.84 8.10
CA ALA A 24 1.00 29.68 7.61
C ALA A 24 0.16 28.76 6.70
N GLY A 25 -1.14 28.63 7.00
CA GLY A 25 -2.09 27.88 6.17
C GLY A 25 -2.34 28.53 4.80
N MET A 26 -2.47 29.86 4.76
CA MET A 26 -2.66 30.60 3.50
C MET A 26 -1.41 30.58 2.61
N ALA A 27 -0.20 30.60 3.21
CA ALA A 27 1.05 30.48 2.45
C ALA A 27 1.22 29.10 1.81
N SER A 28 0.76 28.02 2.46
CA SER A 28 0.81 26.66 1.89
C SER A 28 -0.18 26.46 0.75
N TRP A 29 -1.32 27.15 0.74
CA TRP A 29 -2.29 27.06 -0.35
C TRP A 29 -1.86 27.85 -1.59
N ALA A 30 -1.18 28.99 -1.39
CA ALA A 30 -0.65 29.81 -2.49
C ALA A 30 0.62 29.22 -3.13
N ALA A 31 1.33 28.33 -2.42
CA ALA A 31 2.55 27.66 -2.90
C ALA A 31 2.31 26.25 -3.44
N ALA A 32 1.05 25.82 -3.59
CA ALA A 32 0.76 24.70 -4.47
C ALA A 32 1.13 25.16 -5.89
N ASP A 33 2.26 24.68 -6.40
CA ASP A 33 2.61 24.80 -7.81
C ASP A 33 1.35 24.51 -8.64
N GLU A 34 1.05 25.37 -9.63
CA GLU A 34 -0.02 25.06 -10.58
C GLU A 34 0.20 23.63 -11.07
N PRO A 35 -0.84 22.77 -11.10
CA PRO A 35 -0.69 21.42 -11.62
C PRO A 35 -0.04 21.54 -12.98
N GLU A 36 1.05 20.79 -13.18
CA GLU A 36 1.86 20.80 -14.40
C GLU A 36 0.93 20.85 -15.61
N ARG A 37 0.84 22.03 -16.24
CA ARG A 37 -0.09 22.24 -17.35
C ARG A 37 0.33 21.30 -18.46
N PHE A 38 -0.65 20.57 -19.00
CA PHE A 38 -0.47 19.73 -20.19
C PHE A 38 0.38 20.49 -21.22
N ASP A 39 1.60 20.01 -21.46
CA ASP A 39 2.50 20.57 -22.46
C ASP A 39 2.10 19.99 -23.82
N PRO A 40 1.48 20.79 -24.70
CA PRO A 40 1.03 20.31 -26.01
C PRO A 40 2.19 19.99 -26.96
N THR A 41 3.43 20.35 -26.60
CA THR A 41 4.64 20.09 -27.39
C THR A 41 5.23 18.71 -27.13
N LEU A 42 4.81 18.03 -26.06
CA LEU A 42 5.27 16.68 -25.76
C LEU A 42 4.79 15.70 -26.85
N PRO A 43 5.65 14.73 -27.24
CA PRO A 43 5.26 13.69 -28.19
C PRO A 43 4.04 12.92 -27.70
N ARG A 44 2.99 12.86 -28.54
CA ARG A 44 1.82 12.02 -28.24
C ARG A 44 2.17 10.55 -28.48
N PRO A 45 1.72 9.63 -27.60
CA PRO A 45 1.80 8.21 -27.90
C PRO A 45 1.14 7.91 -29.25
N LYS A 46 1.73 7.00 -30.02
CA LYS A 46 1.11 6.53 -31.25
C LYS A 46 -0.25 5.86 -30.91
N PRO A 47 -1.28 6.02 -31.74
CA PRO A 47 -2.54 5.29 -31.55
C PRO A 47 -2.28 3.79 -31.45
N ILE A 48 -2.95 3.14 -30.50
CA ILE A 48 -2.95 1.68 -30.36
C ILE A 48 -4.37 1.16 -30.66
N THR A 49 -4.46 -0.06 -31.17
CA THR A 49 -5.72 -0.80 -31.16
C THR A 49 -5.89 -1.42 -29.78
N PRO A 50 -6.92 -1.03 -28.99
CA PRO A 50 -7.15 -1.65 -27.68
C PRO A 50 -7.52 -3.14 -27.85
N PRO A 51 -7.21 -3.99 -26.85
CA PRO A 51 -7.71 -5.37 -26.85
C PRO A 51 -9.23 -5.39 -26.80
N THR A 52 -9.83 -6.46 -27.34
CA THR A 52 -11.28 -6.70 -27.20
C THR A 52 -11.60 -7.14 -25.77
N ALA A 53 -12.88 -7.09 -25.38
CA ALA A 53 -13.32 -7.58 -24.07
C ALA A 53 -12.99 -9.07 -23.90
N GLU A 54 -13.21 -9.87 -24.94
CA GLU A 54 -12.91 -11.30 -24.93
C GLU A 54 -11.41 -11.56 -24.73
N ALA A 55 -10.55 -10.77 -25.38
CA ALA A 55 -9.11 -10.89 -25.22
C ALA A 55 -8.64 -10.53 -23.79
N ILE A 56 -9.35 -9.60 -23.13
CA ILE A 56 -9.12 -9.26 -21.71
C ILE A 56 -9.56 -10.41 -20.82
N ASP A 57 -10.76 -10.96 -21.03
CA ASP A 57 -11.29 -12.08 -20.25
C ASP A 57 -10.39 -13.31 -20.34
N GLU A 58 -9.95 -13.66 -21.54
CA GLU A 58 -8.97 -14.74 -21.75
C GLU A 58 -7.63 -14.47 -21.04
N ALA A 59 -7.19 -13.21 -20.99
CA ALA A 59 -5.98 -12.83 -20.26
C ALA A 59 -6.15 -12.98 -18.75
N ILE A 60 -7.32 -12.64 -18.21
CA ILE A 60 -7.66 -12.84 -16.80
C ILE A 60 -7.64 -14.32 -16.46
N VAL A 61 -8.28 -15.18 -17.28
CA VAL A 61 -8.27 -16.64 -17.08
C VAL A 61 -6.85 -17.18 -17.05
N ARG A 62 -5.99 -16.79 -18.00
CA ARG A 62 -4.57 -17.18 -17.99
C ARG A 62 -3.83 -16.71 -16.72
N GLY A 63 -4.18 -15.52 -16.22
CA GLY A 63 -3.63 -15.00 -14.97
C GLY A 63 -4.03 -15.84 -13.76
N ILE A 64 -5.30 -16.22 -13.66
CA ILE A 64 -5.82 -17.10 -12.60
C ILE A 64 -5.12 -18.46 -12.65
N ASP A 65 -5.03 -19.06 -13.82
CA ASP A 65 -4.38 -20.36 -14.02
C ASP A 65 -2.90 -20.30 -13.59
N PHE A 66 -2.21 -19.20 -13.91
CA PHE A 66 -0.84 -18.96 -13.45
C PHE A 66 -0.76 -18.88 -11.92
N LEU A 67 -1.68 -18.15 -11.27
CA LEU A 67 -1.68 -18.02 -9.81
C LEU A 67 -1.90 -19.38 -9.14
N VAL A 68 -2.89 -20.15 -9.59
CA VAL A 68 -3.17 -21.50 -9.08
C VAL A 68 -1.95 -22.41 -9.27
N ALA A 69 -1.34 -22.41 -10.45
CA ALA A 69 -0.18 -23.25 -10.75
C ALA A 69 1.08 -22.85 -9.96
N ARG A 70 1.23 -21.56 -9.62
CA ARG A 70 2.44 -21.03 -8.96
C ARG A 70 2.37 -21.04 -7.43
N GLN A 71 1.19 -21.28 -6.86
CA GLN A 71 1.02 -21.32 -5.41
C GLN A 71 1.95 -22.36 -4.79
N GLU A 72 2.64 -21.98 -3.72
CA GLU A 72 3.50 -22.90 -2.98
C GLU A 72 2.64 -23.94 -2.24
N LYS A 73 3.23 -25.11 -1.95
CA LYS A 73 2.52 -26.19 -1.24
C LYS A 73 1.92 -25.78 0.11
N ASN A 74 2.49 -24.75 0.75
CA ASN A 74 2.01 -24.22 2.01
C ASN A 74 0.92 -23.14 1.87
N GLY A 75 0.46 -22.84 0.65
CA GLY A 75 -0.61 -21.88 0.40
C GLY A 75 -0.17 -20.45 0.08
N ALA A 76 1.11 -20.11 0.26
CA ALA A 76 1.60 -18.75 0.02
C ALA A 76 1.99 -18.49 -1.44
N TRP A 77 2.12 -17.21 -1.78
CA TRP A 77 2.82 -16.73 -2.97
C TRP A 77 3.98 -15.81 -2.61
N GLY A 78 4.89 -15.62 -3.57
CA GLY A 78 6.01 -14.71 -3.46
C GLY A 78 7.19 -15.28 -2.66
N SER A 79 8.36 -14.66 -2.89
CA SER A 79 9.61 -14.99 -2.19
C SER A 79 10.47 -13.74 -2.06
N ALA A 80 11.39 -13.73 -1.10
CA ALA A 80 12.37 -12.65 -0.96
C ALA A 80 13.59 -12.85 -1.89
N GLN A 81 13.60 -13.92 -2.68
CA GLN A 81 14.70 -14.31 -3.56
C GLN A 81 14.43 -13.88 -5.01
N GLN A 82 15.51 -13.79 -5.81
CA GLN A 82 15.45 -13.58 -7.27
C GLN A 82 14.80 -12.27 -7.73
N THR A 83 14.90 -11.19 -6.96
CA THR A 83 14.18 -9.92 -7.17
C THR A 83 14.76 -8.99 -8.26
N LYS A 84 15.42 -9.53 -9.32
CA LYS A 84 16.01 -8.81 -10.50
C LYS A 84 17.55 -8.67 -10.55
N GLY A 85 18.30 -9.63 -10.01
CA GLY A 85 19.79 -9.63 -10.14
C GLY A 85 20.52 -8.55 -9.34
N TYR A 86 19.77 -7.73 -8.59
CA TYR A 86 20.26 -6.79 -7.59
C TYR A 86 19.66 -7.14 -6.23
N ASN A 87 20.44 -6.96 -5.17
CA ASN A 87 19.96 -7.16 -3.81
C ASN A 87 19.23 -5.90 -3.36
N ILE A 88 17.90 -5.96 -3.31
CA ILE A 88 17.10 -4.96 -2.59
C ILE A 88 17.40 -5.15 -1.10
N TYR A 89 17.58 -4.05 -0.36
CA TYR A 89 17.73 -4.13 1.09
C TYR A 89 16.45 -4.69 1.71
N ALA A 90 16.48 -5.94 2.17
CA ALA A 90 15.34 -6.62 2.77
C ALA A 90 15.81 -7.38 4.02
N PRO A 91 15.90 -6.72 5.18
CA PRO A 91 16.42 -7.36 6.38
C PRO A 91 15.49 -8.48 6.87
N ALA A 92 16.05 -9.67 7.01
CA ALA A 92 15.35 -10.83 7.56
C ALA A 92 15.18 -10.70 9.09
N PRO A 93 14.16 -11.36 9.68
CA PRO A 93 13.06 -12.04 8.99
C PRO A 93 11.93 -11.08 8.57
N GLY A 94 11.86 -9.89 9.18
CA GLY A 94 10.69 -9.01 9.09
C GLY A 94 10.33 -8.58 7.66
N ALA A 95 11.31 -8.17 6.85
CA ALA A 95 11.05 -7.81 5.45
C ALA A 95 10.54 -9.00 4.64
N HIS A 96 11.11 -10.19 4.86
CA HIS A 96 10.73 -11.40 4.12
C HIS A 96 9.31 -11.84 4.48
N HIS A 97 8.93 -11.78 5.75
CA HIS A 97 7.57 -12.04 6.19
C HIS A 97 6.60 -11.05 5.58
N ALA A 98 6.94 -9.76 5.59
CA ALA A 98 6.10 -8.71 5.02
C ALA A 98 5.88 -8.89 3.50
N PHE A 99 6.95 -9.18 2.74
CA PHE A 99 6.83 -9.43 1.30
C PHE A 99 5.93 -10.62 1.01
N ARG A 100 6.14 -11.74 1.73
CA ARG A 100 5.37 -12.96 1.50
C ARG A 100 3.90 -12.79 1.89
N ALA A 101 3.61 -12.11 3.00
CA ALA A 101 2.26 -11.82 3.43
C ALA A 101 1.51 -10.97 2.40
N ALA A 102 2.02 -9.80 2.05
CA ALA A 102 1.29 -8.91 1.15
C ALA A 102 1.19 -9.42 -0.29
N VAL A 103 2.18 -10.16 -0.81
CA VAL A 103 2.02 -10.83 -2.12
C VAL A 103 0.94 -11.91 -2.05
N THR A 104 0.90 -12.69 -0.97
CA THR A 104 -0.17 -13.69 -0.78
C THR A 104 -1.54 -13.03 -0.73
N SER A 105 -1.69 -11.94 0.01
CA SER A 105 -2.95 -11.18 0.10
C SER A 105 -3.37 -10.56 -1.23
N LEU A 106 -2.43 -10.03 -2.02
CA LEU A 106 -2.71 -9.55 -3.38
C LEU A 106 -3.20 -10.66 -4.31
N CYS A 107 -2.62 -11.86 -4.22
CA CYS A 107 -3.08 -13.01 -4.98
C CYS A 107 -4.48 -13.46 -4.53
N ILE A 108 -4.77 -13.44 -3.23
CA ILE A 108 -6.12 -13.69 -2.69
C ILE A 108 -7.12 -12.69 -3.28
N SER A 109 -6.82 -11.38 -3.21
CA SER A 109 -7.69 -10.33 -3.78
C SER A 109 -7.95 -10.56 -5.27
N ALA A 110 -6.90 -10.85 -6.06
CA ALA A 110 -7.05 -11.11 -7.49
C ALA A 110 -7.97 -12.31 -7.78
N LEU A 111 -7.82 -13.41 -7.03
CA LEU A 111 -8.68 -14.59 -7.18
C LEU A 111 -10.12 -14.30 -6.77
N ILE A 112 -10.35 -13.58 -5.67
CA ILE A 112 -11.71 -13.20 -5.22
C ILE A 112 -12.38 -12.27 -6.24
N GLU A 113 -11.69 -11.21 -6.66
CA GLU A 113 -12.23 -10.20 -7.59
C GLU A 113 -12.51 -10.77 -8.99
N SER A 114 -11.81 -11.84 -9.38
CA SER A 114 -12.09 -12.53 -10.64
C SER A 114 -13.46 -13.20 -10.70
N GLY A 115 -14.06 -13.53 -9.54
CA GLY A 115 -15.31 -14.28 -9.46
C GLY A 115 -15.21 -15.75 -9.92
N ASP A 116 -14.00 -16.26 -10.16
CA ASP A 116 -13.80 -17.64 -10.59
C ASP A 116 -14.07 -18.62 -9.44
N SER A 117 -14.98 -19.56 -9.69
CA SER A 117 -15.47 -20.54 -8.71
C SER A 117 -15.04 -21.97 -9.03
N ARG A 118 -14.09 -22.14 -9.95
CA ARG A 118 -13.53 -23.48 -10.23
C ARG A 118 -12.95 -24.10 -8.96
N PRO A 119 -13.10 -25.43 -8.74
CA PRO A 119 -12.69 -26.08 -7.50
C PRO A 119 -11.22 -25.85 -7.13
N GLU A 120 -10.32 -25.78 -8.11
CA GLU A 120 -8.90 -25.51 -7.90
C GLU A 120 -8.60 -24.10 -7.39
N VAL A 121 -9.41 -23.11 -7.80
CA VAL A 121 -9.31 -21.72 -7.33
C VAL A 121 -9.79 -21.63 -5.89
N VAL A 122 -10.95 -22.22 -5.58
CA VAL A 122 -11.49 -22.28 -4.22
C VAL A 122 -10.50 -22.98 -3.28
N ALA A 123 -9.94 -24.13 -3.69
CA ALA A 123 -8.95 -24.83 -2.88
C ALA A 123 -7.65 -24.03 -2.71
N ALA A 124 -7.27 -23.21 -3.69
CA ALA A 124 -6.11 -22.31 -3.55
C ALA A 124 -6.39 -21.20 -2.53
N LEU A 125 -7.59 -20.62 -2.54
CA LEU A 125 -8.04 -19.64 -1.56
C LEU A 125 -8.02 -20.21 -0.13
N ASP A 126 -8.57 -21.41 0.07
CA ASP A 126 -8.59 -22.06 1.40
C ASP A 126 -7.18 -22.24 1.99
N ARG A 127 -6.23 -22.69 1.17
CA ARG A 127 -4.83 -22.84 1.60
C ARG A 127 -4.18 -21.50 1.91
N ALA A 128 -4.46 -20.48 1.09
CA ALA A 128 -3.88 -19.16 1.26
C ALA A 128 -4.43 -18.45 2.51
N GLU A 129 -5.72 -18.58 2.78
CA GLU A 129 -6.37 -18.10 4.00
C GLU A 129 -5.73 -18.74 5.24
N ALA A 130 -5.65 -20.07 5.27
CA ALA A 130 -5.02 -20.80 6.37
C ALA A 130 -3.59 -20.33 6.61
N TRP A 131 -2.81 -20.18 5.53
CA TRP A 131 -1.44 -19.66 5.61
C TRP A 131 -1.40 -18.25 6.20
N LEU A 132 -2.28 -17.35 5.75
CA LEU A 132 -2.31 -15.96 6.19
C LEU A 132 -2.66 -15.85 7.68
N PHE A 133 -3.68 -16.57 8.16
CA PHE A 133 -4.04 -16.61 9.58
C PHE A 133 -2.89 -17.08 10.47
N GLU A 134 -2.15 -18.10 10.02
CA GLU A 134 -1.00 -18.61 10.76
C GLU A 134 0.16 -17.59 10.80
N HIS A 135 0.46 -16.92 9.68
CA HIS A 135 1.72 -16.18 9.51
C HIS A 135 1.61 -14.67 9.69
N LEU A 136 0.45 -14.05 9.42
CA LEU A 136 0.25 -12.62 9.53
C LEU A 136 0.56 -12.07 10.94
N PRO A 137 0.26 -12.78 12.05
CA PRO A 137 0.65 -12.33 13.39
C PRO A 137 2.15 -12.12 13.57
N SER A 138 3.00 -12.78 12.78
CA SER A 138 4.46 -12.66 12.82
C SER A 138 5.03 -11.49 12.02
N VAL A 139 4.21 -10.79 11.24
CA VAL A 139 4.67 -9.68 10.37
C VAL A 139 5.03 -8.46 11.22
N ARG A 140 6.33 -8.20 11.36
CA ARG A 140 6.90 -7.09 12.13
C ARG A 140 8.10 -6.52 11.41
N ARG A 141 8.56 -5.34 11.85
CA ARG A 141 9.83 -4.77 11.40
C ARG A 141 10.98 -5.71 11.78
N ALA A 142 11.97 -5.84 10.90
CA ALA A 142 13.23 -6.51 11.25
C ALA A 142 14.12 -5.61 12.13
N ASN A 143 14.12 -4.30 11.84
CA ASN A 143 14.85 -3.26 12.57
C ASN A 143 14.16 -1.89 12.36
N ALA A 144 14.71 -0.82 12.93
CA ALA A 144 14.12 0.52 12.83
C ALA A 144 14.17 1.12 11.42
N ASP A 145 15.16 0.71 10.61
CA ASP A 145 15.48 1.30 9.31
C ASP A 145 14.66 0.71 8.16
N ALA A 146 13.92 -0.39 8.40
CA ALA A 146 13.07 -1.04 7.42
C ALA A 146 11.60 -1.07 7.87
N ILE A 147 10.73 -0.50 7.04
CA ILE A 147 9.28 -0.36 7.30
C ILE A 147 8.40 -1.24 6.38
N TYR A 148 8.96 -2.30 5.81
CA TYR A 148 8.23 -3.18 4.88
C TYR A 148 7.00 -3.85 5.50
N ASN A 149 6.97 -4.05 6.82
CA ASN A 149 5.80 -4.55 7.52
C ASN A 149 4.57 -3.65 7.31
N THR A 150 4.73 -2.34 7.09
CA THR A 150 3.62 -1.45 6.75
C THR A 150 2.97 -1.86 5.43
N TRP A 151 3.77 -2.23 4.43
CA TRP A 151 3.27 -2.79 3.17
C TRP A 151 2.58 -4.13 3.40
N GLY A 152 3.20 -5.01 4.20
CA GLY A 152 2.61 -6.27 4.64
C GLY A 152 1.19 -6.11 5.20
N HIS A 153 1.01 -5.20 6.16
CA HIS A 153 -0.26 -4.92 6.82
C HIS A 153 -1.24 -4.08 5.97
N ALA A 154 -0.77 -3.36 4.95
CA ALA A 154 -1.66 -2.57 4.10
C ALA A 154 -2.46 -3.43 3.12
N TYR A 155 -1.92 -4.59 2.73
CA TYR A 155 -2.55 -5.49 1.78
C TYR A 155 -3.20 -6.72 2.41
N SER A 156 -2.88 -7.04 3.67
CA SER A 156 -3.39 -8.23 4.39
C SER A 156 -4.46 -7.83 5.39
#